data_AF-A0A7R7HZ04-F1
#
_entry.id   AF-A0A7R7HZ04-F1
#
_cell.length_a   1.000
_cell.length_b   1.000
_cell.length_c   1.000
_cell.angle_alpha   90.00
_cell.angle_beta   90.00
_cell.angle_gamma   90.00
#
_symmetry.space_group_name_H-M   'P 1'
#
loop_
_entity.id
_entity.type
_entity.pdbx_description
1 polymer ?
#
loop_
_entity_poly.entity_id
_entity_poly.type
_entity_poly.pdbx_seq_one_letter_code
_entity_poly.pdbx_strand_id
1 'polypeptide(L)' 'MDAALARAEQLGGTRVLAPVDTPVSRIAVFADPDGNRVGLVRR' A
#
# COMPACT_ATOMS: atom_id res chain seq x y z
N MET A 1 -4.26 5.60 4.92
CA MET A 1 -3.65 4.77 3.86
C MET A 1 -2.49 5.50 3.22
N ASP A 2 -2.68 6.73 2.74
CA ASP A 2 -1.59 7.53 2.14
C ASP A 2 -0.42 7.72 3.09
N ALA A 3 -0.68 8.04 4.36
CA ALA A 3 0.36 8.12 5.39
C ALA A 3 1.13 6.79 5.59
N ALA A 4 0.45 5.64 5.46
CA ALA A 4 1.10 4.34 5.58
C ALA A 4 1.93 4.01 4.33
N LEU A 5 1.44 4.34 3.14
CA LEU A 5 2.20 4.21 1.89
C LEU A 5 3.43 5.11 1.88
N ALA A 6 3.28 6.39 2.25
CA ALA A 6 4.40 7.33 2.35
C ALA A 6 5.44 6.83 3.38
N ARG A 7 4.98 6.26 4.50
CA ARG A 7 5.89 5.66 5.47
C ARG A 7 6.60 4.41 4.93
N ALA A 8 5.90 3.55 4.20
CA ALA A 8 6.50 2.40 3.55
C ALA A 8 7.58 2.83 2.54
N GLU A 9 7.30 3.85 1.72
CA GLU A 9 8.25 4.41 0.76
C GLU A 9 9.50 4.99 1.45
N GLN A 10 9.33 5.72 2.55
CA GLN A 10 10.46 6.21 3.36
C GLN A 10 11.32 5.09 3.97
N LEU A 11 10.75 3.90 4.17
CA LEU A 11 11.43 2.72 4.71
C LEU A 11 12.01 1.82 3.63
N GLY A 12 11.99 2.24 2.35
CA GLY A 12 12.51 1.48 1.22
C GLY A 12 11.49 0.57 0.54
N GLY A 13 10.22 0.60 0.96
CA GLY A 13 9.15 -0.06 0.25
C GLY A 13 8.81 0.66 -1.06
N THR A 14 8.18 -0.07 -1.98
CA THR A 14 7.77 0.48 -3.29
C THR A 14 6.27 0.33 -3.47
N ARG A 15 5.57 1.41 -3.82
CA ARG A 15 4.13 1.34 -4.13
C ARG A 15 3.90 0.55 -5.43
N VAL A 16 3.14 -0.53 -5.33
CA VAL A 16 2.80 -1.44 -6.45
C VAL A 16 1.41 -1.11 -7.01
N LEU A 17 0.46 -0.83 -6.13
CA LEU A 17 -0.90 -0.40 -6.47
C LEU A 17 -1.23 0.85 -5.68
N ALA A 18 -1.51 1.94 -6.40
CA ALA A 18 -2.03 3.16 -5.81
C ALA A 18 -3.39 2.91 -5.13
N PRO A 19 -3.80 3.76 -4.16
CA PRO A 19 -5.16 3.74 -3.63
C PRO A 19 -6.25 3.62 -4.70
N VAL A 20 -7.00 2.53 -4.69
CA VAL A 20 -8.18 2.34 -5.54
C VAL A 20 -9.41 2.06 -4.70
N ASP A 21 -10.52 2.68 -5.07
CA ASP A 21 -11.82 2.43 -4.45
C ASP A 21 -12.46 1.20 -5.10
N THR A 22 -13.06 0.34 -4.28
CA THR A 22 -13.86 -0.83 -4.68
C THR A 22 -15.27 -0.68 -4.12
N PRO A 23 -16.26 -1.50 -4.54
CA PRO A 23 -17.61 -1.42 -3.98
C PRO A 23 -17.71 -1.61 -2.46
N VAL A 24 -16.69 -2.21 -1.83
CA VAL A 24 -16.74 -2.63 -0.41
C VAL A 24 -15.63 -2.05 0.47
N SER A 25 -14.59 -1.48 -0.12
CA SER A 25 -13.43 -0.92 0.62
C SER A 25 -12.52 -0.09 -0.28
N ARG A 26 -11.54 0.57 0.31
CA ARG A 26 -10.39 1.14 -0.42
C ARG A 26 -9.16 0.27 -0.19
N ILE A 27 -8.46 -0.09 -1.26
CA ILE A 27 -7.27 -0.95 -1.20
C ILE A 27 -6.04 -0.29 -1.81
N ALA A 28 -4.86 -0.72 -1.38
CA ALA A 28 -3.58 -0.42 -1.99
C ALA A 28 -2.58 -1.55 -1.71
N VAL A 29 -1.48 -1.59 -2.47
CA VAL A 29 -0.41 -2.58 -2.32
C VAL A 29 0.95 -1.90 -2.40
N PHE A 30 1.86 -2.27 -1.53
CA PHE A 30 3.29 -1.99 -1.67
C PHE A 30 4.10 -3.29 -1.57
N ALA A 31 5.33 -3.25 -2.07
CA ALA A 31 6.34 -4.27 -1.83
C ALA A 31 7.30 -3.76 -0.75
N ASP A 32 7.65 -4.58 0.24
CA ASP A 32 8.75 -4.28 1.16
C ASP A 32 10.12 -4.44 0.45
N PRO A 33 11.25 -4.08 1.10
CA PRO A 33 12.58 -4.21 0.49
C PRO A 33 12.97 -5.64 0.08
N ASP A 34 12.37 -6.67 0.70
CA ASP A 34 12.60 -8.08 0.37
C ASP A 34 11.69 -8.55 -0.78
N GLY A 35 10.82 -7.67 -1.28
CA GLY A 35 9.91 -7.93 -2.40
C GLY A 35 8.55 -8.53 -1.99
N ASN A 36 8.26 -8.66 -0.69
CA ASN A 36 6.98 -9.20 -0.24
C ASN A 36 5.86 -8.20 -0.46
N ARG A 37 4.73 -8.66 -1.01
CA ARG A 37 3.55 -7.81 -1.25
C ARG A 37 2.71 -7.69 0.02
N VAL A 38 2.48 -6.46 0.45
CA VAL A 38 1.65 -6.12 1.61
C VAL A 38 0.43 -5.31 1.17
N GLY A 39 -0.76 -5.82 1.49
CA GLY A 39 -2.03 -5.17 1.18
C GLY A 39 -2.49 -4.25 2.31
N LEU A 40 -2.90 -3.03 1.97
CA LEU A 40 -3.64 -2.14 2.87
C LEU A 40 -5.12 -2.17 2.51
N VAL A 41 -5.97 -2.25 3.53
CA VAL A 41 -7.42 -2.18 3.40
C VAL A 41 -7.96 -1.13 4.36
N ARG A 42 -8.78 -0.22 3.85
CA ARG A 42 -9.56 0.73 4.65
C ARG A 42 -11.05 0.54 4.34
N ARG A 43 -11.87 0.41 5.38
CA ARG A 43 -13.32 0.51 5.26
C ARG A 43 -13.74 1.99 5.22
#